data_AF-A0A520E844-F1
#
_entry.id   AF-A0A520E844-F1
#
_cell.length_a   1.000
_cell.length_b   1.000
_cell.length_c   1.000
_cell.angle_alpha   90.00
_cell.angle_beta   90.00
_cell.angle_gamma   90.00
#
_symmetry.space_group_name_H-M   'P 1'
#
loop_
_entity.id
_entity.type
_entity.pdbx_description
1 polymer ?
#
loop_
_entity_poly.entity_id
_entity_poly.type
_entity_poly.pdbx_seq_one_letter_code
_entity_poly.pdbx_strand_id
1 'polypeptide(L)'
;MITVSNSTSAAELQAIIDDAPAGETIVLGAGHFTFDHTVVIDRDDIAVTGTGSGVTTIDLVGNARAGGAFQIGTSIDEPTYGSEFTLDGNAEQGSMYPHLADTTGLEAGDFLWIEMPNTDEYLDSLGDTEWREDKPLRTSMVEVASVQGGTVRLVNGLAFDFDSTTTVRQIEVAENVRLGGFTVNSGLADPDPANFTNVEDSFDRSNVISTSAAAYTKLFDIDVQNAPSNGFTFAQTVFLEASNLSVEGAANKGDGGNGYA
;
A
#
# COMPACT_ATOMS: atom_id res chain seq x y z
N MET A 1 24.45 6.52 0.64
CA MET A 1 23.61 7.69 0.26
C MET A 1 23.92 8.03 -1.19
N ILE A 2 22.89 8.04 -2.04
CA ILE A 2 22.93 8.43 -3.46
C ILE A 2 22.11 9.70 -3.61
N THR A 3 22.61 10.72 -4.30
CA THR A 3 21.84 11.94 -4.60
C THR A 3 21.68 12.06 -6.11
N VAL A 4 20.44 12.28 -6.55
CA VAL A 4 20.08 12.43 -7.95
C VAL A 4 19.64 13.87 -8.25
N SER A 5 19.96 14.36 -9.44
CA SER A 5 19.53 15.69 -9.90
C SER A 5 18.14 15.63 -10.53
N ASN A 6 17.49 16.78 -10.62
CA ASN A 6 16.16 16.93 -11.23
C ASN A 6 16.06 16.53 -12.72
N SER A 7 17.19 16.28 -13.38
CA SER A 7 17.26 15.70 -14.72
C SER A 7 17.09 14.17 -14.76
N THR A 8 17.11 13.50 -13.59
CA THR A 8 16.93 12.05 -13.49
C THR A 8 15.48 11.71 -13.79
N SER A 9 15.28 10.91 -14.84
CA SER A 9 13.98 10.38 -15.24
C SER A 9 13.47 9.32 -14.25
N ALA A 10 12.17 9.01 -14.33
CA ALA A 10 11.57 7.92 -13.56
C ALA A 10 12.25 6.57 -13.84
N ALA A 11 12.62 6.29 -15.09
CA ALA A 11 13.28 5.04 -15.46
C ALA A 11 14.70 4.94 -14.88
N GLU A 12 15.44 6.04 -14.87
CA GLU A 12 16.75 6.09 -14.24
C GLU A 12 16.64 5.97 -12.72
N LEU A 13 15.64 6.60 -12.10
CA LEU A 13 15.38 6.44 -10.67
C LEU A 13 15.02 4.99 -10.33
N GLN A 14 14.17 4.34 -11.13
CA GLN A 14 13.85 2.91 -10.98
C GLN A 14 15.12 2.06 -11.00
N ALA A 15 15.97 2.23 -12.02
CA ALA A 15 17.22 1.49 -12.11
C ALA A 15 18.15 1.73 -10.90
N ILE A 16 18.20 2.95 -10.38
CA ILE A 16 18.97 3.27 -9.16
C ILE A 16 18.38 2.56 -7.94
N ILE A 17 17.05 2.52 -7.81
CA ILE A 17 16.37 1.78 -6.73
C ILE A 17 16.67 0.29 -6.84
N ASP A 18 16.63 -0.29 -8.04
CA ASP A 18 16.86 -1.72 -8.27
C ASP A 18 18.31 -2.13 -7.98
N ASP A 19 19.29 -1.29 -8.32
CA ASP A 19 20.72 -1.57 -8.13
C ASP A 19 21.27 -1.16 -6.76
N ALA A 20 20.52 -0.37 -5.98
CA ALA A 20 20.97 0.11 -4.68
C ALA A 20 21.21 -1.04 -3.68
N PRO A 21 22.22 -0.93 -2.80
CA PRO A 21 22.35 -1.87 -1.69
C PRO A 21 21.20 -1.71 -0.68
N ALA A 22 20.89 -2.77 0.07
CA ALA A 22 19.96 -2.67 1.20
C ALA A 22 20.45 -1.64 2.23
N GLY A 23 19.51 -0.88 2.80
CA GLY A 23 19.71 0.24 3.71
C GLY A 23 20.07 1.56 3.03
N GLU A 24 20.12 1.61 1.70
CA GLU A 24 20.53 2.79 0.95
C GLU A 24 19.47 3.91 1.00
N THR A 25 19.92 5.16 0.88
CA THR A 25 19.04 6.34 0.83
C THR A 25 19.31 7.11 -0.45
N ILE A 26 18.31 7.15 -1.31
CA ILE A 26 18.27 7.91 -2.54
C ILE A 26 17.62 9.26 -2.25
N VAL A 27 18.34 10.34 -2.50
CA VAL A 27 17.90 11.71 -2.27
C VAL A 27 17.64 12.38 -3.60
N LEU A 28 16.38 12.67 -3.88
CA LEU A 28 15.93 13.59 -4.94
C LEU A 28 16.33 15.01 -4.52
N GLY A 29 17.26 15.63 -5.27
CA GLY A 29 17.68 17.00 -5.00
C GLY A 29 16.52 18.02 -5.06
N ALA A 30 16.82 19.27 -4.74
CA ALA A 30 15.85 20.36 -4.91
C ALA A 30 15.52 20.58 -6.40
N GLY A 31 14.29 21.01 -6.69
CA GLY A 31 13.80 21.33 -8.03
C GLY A 31 12.73 20.37 -8.54
N HIS A 32 12.47 20.44 -9.85
CA HIS A 32 11.35 19.76 -10.52
C HIS A 32 11.82 18.52 -11.29
N PHE A 33 11.38 17.36 -10.85
CA PHE A 33 11.49 16.09 -11.57
C PHE A 33 10.27 15.89 -12.46
N THR A 34 10.41 15.14 -13.55
CA THR A 34 9.29 14.78 -14.42
C THR A 34 9.19 13.27 -14.50
N PHE A 35 8.06 12.71 -14.07
CA PHE A 35 7.78 11.29 -14.14
C PHE A 35 6.75 11.02 -15.23
N ASP A 36 7.09 10.15 -16.18
CA ASP A 36 6.23 9.72 -17.28
C ASP A 36 5.61 8.32 -17.06
N HIS A 37 6.06 7.62 -16.02
CA HIS A 37 5.49 6.40 -15.46
C HIS A 37 5.69 6.35 -13.94
N THR A 38 4.95 5.44 -13.28
CA THR A 38 5.07 5.15 -11.85
C THR A 38 6.40 4.50 -11.55
N VAL A 39 7.07 4.95 -10.48
CA VAL A 39 8.26 4.29 -9.93
C VAL A 39 7.80 3.25 -8.90
N VAL A 40 8.22 2.01 -9.08
CA VAL A 40 7.81 0.86 -8.25
C VAL A 40 8.94 0.52 -7.28
N ILE A 41 8.62 0.47 -5.98
CA ILE A 41 9.51 0.07 -4.91
C ILE A 41 9.03 -1.28 -4.38
N ASP A 42 9.46 -2.35 -5.06
CA ASP A 42 9.11 -3.74 -4.73
C ASP A 42 10.34 -4.48 -4.17
N ARG A 43 10.92 -3.90 -3.12
CA ARG A 43 12.10 -4.43 -2.42
C ARG A 43 12.23 -3.84 -1.03
N ASP A 44 13.01 -4.53 -0.21
CA ASP A 44 13.22 -4.15 1.18
C ASP A 44 14.31 -3.09 1.37
N ASP A 45 14.25 -2.46 2.55
CA ASP A 45 15.33 -1.66 3.13
C ASP A 45 15.80 -0.52 2.23
N ILE A 46 14.89 0.27 1.66
CA ILE A 46 15.25 1.41 0.80
C ILE A 46 14.55 2.69 1.24
N ALA A 47 15.24 3.81 1.12
CA ALA A 47 14.67 5.12 1.32
C ALA A 47 14.76 5.96 0.03
N VAL A 48 13.62 6.53 -0.40
CA VAL A 48 13.54 7.52 -1.47
C VAL A 48 13.02 8.81 -0.88
N THR A 49 13.86 9.84 -0.84
CA THR A 49 13.56 11.07 -0.11
C THR A 49 13.80 12.29 -0.97
N GLY A 50 12.97 13.31 -0.89
CA GLY A 50 13.30 14.64 -1.40
C GLY A 50 13.91 15.52 -0.33
N THR A 51 14.22 16.76 -0.69
CA THR A 51 14.81 17.77 0.22
C THR A 51 13.77 18.59 0.99
N GLY A 52 12.49 18.22 0.90
CA GLY A 52 11.35 18.81 1.58
C GLY A 52 10.19 19.08 0.61
N SER A 53 8.96 18.94 1.10
CA SER A 53 7.77 19.42 0.40
C SER A 53 7.92 20.91 0.05
N GLY A 54 7.49 21.30 -1.16
CA GLY A 54 7.70 22.63 -1.72
C GLY A 54 9.13 22.96 -2.17
N VAL A 55 10.10 22.07 -1.94
CA VAL A 55 11.50 22.22 -2.38
C VAL A 55 11.85 21.21 -3.47
N THR A 56 11.46 19.95 -3.30
CA THR A 56 11.51 18.92 -4.32
C THR A 56 10.09 18.69 -4.85
N THR A 57 9.90 18.86 -6.16
CA THR A 57 8.61 18.66 -6.83
C THR A 57 8.72 17.57 -7.89
N ILE A 58 7.72 16.71 -7.99
CA ILE A 58 7.59 15.66 -9.00
C ILE A 58 6.36 15.99 -9.84
N ASP A 59 6.55 16.32 -11.11
CA ASP A 59 5.49 16.63 -12.05
C ASP A 59 5.14 15.38 -12.87
N LEU A 60 3.87 14.94 -12.79
CA LEU A 60 3.38 13.78 -13.51
C LEU A 60 2.95 14.14 -14.94
N VAL A 61 3.45 13.37 -15.91
CA VAL A 61 3.13 13.50 -17.32
C VAL A 61 2.80 12.14 -17.92
N GLY A 62 2.19 12.13 -19.11
CA GLY A 62 1.90 10.90 -19.83
C GLY A 62 1.14 9.88 -18.97
N ASN A 63 1.66 8.66 -18.91
CA ASN A 63 1.03 7.55 -18.21
C ASN A 63 1.08 7.69 -16.69
N ALA A 64 2.08 8.41 -16.13
CA ALA A 64 2.17 8.67 -14.69
C ALA A 64 0.94 9.44 -14.16
N ARG A 65 0.22 10.17 -15.01
CA ARG A 65 -1.01 10.85 -14.58
C ARG A 65 -2.11 9.90 -14.16
N ALA A 66 -2.19 8.72 -14.76
CA ALA A 66 -3.13 7.68 -14.33
C ALA A 66 -2.48 6.69 -13.36
N GLY A 67 -1.19 6.42 -13.52
CA GLY A 67 -0.46 5.43 -12.72
C GLY A 67 0.06 5.93 -11.38
N GLY A 68 0.23 7.23 -11.19
CA GLY A 68 0.83 7.82 -10.00
C GLY A 68 2.34 8.06 -10.06
N ALA A 69 2.88 8.55 -8.95
CA ALA A 69 4.31 8.80 -8.78
C ALA A 69 5.03 7.55 -8.27
N PHE A 70 4.50 6.93 -7.20
CA PHE A 70 5.14 5.81 -6.52
C PHE A 70 4.14 4.72 -6.16
N GLN A 71 4.58 3.47 -6.32
CA GLN A 71 3.95 2.27 -5.77
C GLN A 71 4.96 1.58 -4.85
N ILE A 72 4.56 1.24 -3.63
CA ILE A 72 5.36 0.43 -2.71
C ILE A 72 4.73 -0.97 -2.63
N GLY A 73 5.55 -1.98 -2.90
CA GLY A 73 5.12 -3.37 -3.05
C GLY A 73 4.35 -3.62 -4.35
N THR A 74 3.42 -4.56 -4.30
CA THR A 74 2.67 -5.05 -5.47
C THR A 74 1.60 -4.05 -5.93
N SER A 75 0.97 -4.34 -7.08
CA SER A 75 -0.25 -3.60 -7.46
C SER A 75 -1.36 -3.87 -6.46
N ILE A 76 -2.24 -2.89 -6.24
CA ILE A 76 -3.43 -3.08 -5.41
C ILE A 76 -4.26 -4.24 -5.98
N ASP A 77 -4.78 -5.09 -5.10
CA ASP A 77 -5.56 -6.29 -5.41
C ASP A 77 -4.80 -7.42 -6.16
N GLU A 78 -3.50 -7.27 -6.41
CA GLU A 78 -2.64 -8.29 -7.04
C GLU A 78 -1.42 -8.67 -6.17
N PRO A 79 -1.59 -9.03 -4.88
CA PRO A 79 -0.50 -9.48 -4.04
C PRO A 79 0.05 -10.83 -4.49
N THR A 80 1.33 -11.07 -4.20
CA THR A 80 1.95 -12.38 -4.36
C THR A 80 1.76 -13.20 -3.07
N TYR A 81 1.21 -14.41 -3.23
CA TYR A 81 1.02 -15.34 -2.12
C TYR A 81 1.96 -16.53 -2.24
N GLY A 82 2.51 -16.94 -1.10
CA GLY A 82 3.30 -18.14 -0.94
C GLY A 82 2.45 -19.33 -0.47
N SER A 83 2.96 -20.05 0.52
CA SER A 83 2.32 -21.24 1.07
C SER A 83 0.95 -20.93 1.67
N GLU A 84 0.02 -21.88 1.54
CA GLU A 84 -1.30 -21.85 2.19
C GLU A 84 -1.31 -22.80 3.40
N PHE A 85 -1.94 -22.36 4.48
CA PHE A 85 -2.05 -23.06 5.75
C PHE A 85 -3.52 -23.17 6.17
N THR A 86 -3.79 -24.12 7.07
CA THR A 86 -5.12 -24.33 7.65
C THR A 86 -5.05 -24.12 9.16
N LEU A 87 -6.02 -23.39 9.71
CA LEU A 87 -6.18 -23.29 11.17
C LEU A 87 -6.55 -24.66 11.77
N ASP A 88 -5.84 -25.05 12.84
CA ASP A 88 -6.15 -26.22 13.67
C ASP A 88 -7.01 -25.78 14.88
N GLY A 89 -8.21 -25.31 14.57
CA GLY A 89 -9.16 -24.77 15.55
C GLY A 89 -9.44 -23.29 15.36
N ASN A 90 -10.40 -22.77 16.12
CA ASN A 90 -10.77 -21.37 16.05
C ASN A 90 -9.67 -20.48 16.66
N ALA A 91 -9.51 -19.28 16.10
CA ALA A 91 -8.63 -18.26 16.63
C ALA A 91 -9.43 -16.99 16.92
N GLU A 92 -9.37 -16.52 18.16
CA GLU A 92 -10.14 -15.36 18.61
C GLU A 92 -9.49 -14.05 18.17
N GLN A 93 -10.32 -13.02 17.99
CA GLN A 93 -9.89 -11.64 17.79
C GLN A 93 -8.89 -11.22 18.88
N GLY A 94 -7.80 -10.58 18.46
CA GLY A 94 -6.72 -10.15 19.34
C GLY A 94 -5.79 -11.28 19.81
N SER A 95 -6.07 -12.54 19.46
CA SER A 95 -5.16 -13.65 19.76
C SER A 95 -3.81 -13.44 19.06
N MET A 96 -2.74 -13.78 19.78
CA MET A 96 -1.36 -13.76 19.31
C MET A 96 -0.84 -15.16 19.00
N TYR A 97 -1.66 -16.20 19.16
CA TYR A 97 -1.23 -17.59 19.14
C TYR A 97 -2.21 -18.49 18.35
N PRO A 98 -2.45 -18.25 17.05
CA PRO A 98 -3.18 -19.21 16.24
C PRO A 98 -2.44 -20.55 16.15
N HIS A 99 -3.22 -21.62 16.08
CA HIS A 99 -2.71 -22.96 15.81
C HIS A 99 -2.94 -23.31 14.34
N LEU A 100 -1.91 -23.79 13.66
CA LEU A 100 -1.96 -24.28 12.27
C LEU A 100 -1.73 -25.79 12.25
N ALA A 101 -2.43 -26.47 11.33
CA ALA A 101 -2.30 -27.92 11.15
C ALA A 101 -0.92 -28.32 10.61
N ASP A 102 -0.30 -27.43 9.84
CA ASP A 102 1.07 -27.53 9.35
C ASP A 102 1.70 -26.13 9.37
N THR A 103 2.99 -26.07 9.70
CA THR A 103 3.79 -24.82 9.72
C THR A 103 5.08 -25.00 8.91
N THR A 104 5.15 -26.04 8.07
CA THR A 104 6.32 -26.31 7.24
C THR A 104 6.55 -25.13 6.29
N GLY A 105 7.78 -24.59 6.31
CA GLY A 105 8.15 -23.44 5.49
C GLY A 105 7.75 -22.08 6.07
N LEU A 106 7.12 -22.04 7.25
CA LEU A 106 6.85 -20.81 7.98
C LEU A 106 7.96 -20.54 9.01
N GLU A 107 8.48 -19.32 9.04
CA GLU A 107 9.51 -18.87 9.96
C GLU A 107 9.23 -17.48 10.55
N ALA A 108 10.08 -17.04 11.48
CA ALA A 108 9.95 -15.72 12.06
C ALA A 108 10.32 -14.64 11.02
N GLY A 109 9.53 -13.57 10.96
CA GLY A 109 9.62 -12.52 9.94
C GLY A 109 8.64 -12.72 8.78
N ASP A 110 8.04 -13.90 8.62
CA ASP A 110 7.02 -14.11 7.59
C ASP A 110 5.75 -13.31 7.88
N PHE A 111 5.08 -12.86 6.81
CA PHE A 111 3.78 -12.23 6.89
C PHE A 111 2.69 -13.19 6.41
N LEU A 112 1.58 -13.21 7.14
CA LEU A 112 0.38 -13.97 6.82
C LEU A 112 -0.77 -13.04 6.46
N TRP A 113 -1.42 -13.32 5.34
CA TRP A 113 -2.75 -12.83 5.00
C TRP A 113 -3.78 -13.89 5.39
N ILE A 114 -4.70 -13.50 6.25
CA ILE A 114 -5.75 -14.35 6.80
C ILE A 114 -7.07 -13.77 6.34
N GLU A 115 -7.91 -14.57 5.70
CA GLU A 115 -9.23 -14.14 5.24
C GLU A 115 -10.29 -15.19 5.52
N MET A 116 -11.50 -14.73 5.82
CA MET A 116 -12.66 -15.59 6.03
C MET A 116 -13.80 -15.16 5.12
N PRO A 117 -14.42 -16.08 4.35
CA PRO A 117 -15.48 -15.73 3.40
C PRO A 117 -16.64 -15.04 4.11
N ASN A 118 -17.30 -14.11 3.41
CA ASN A 118 -18.53 -13.50 3.91
C ASN A 118 -19.66 -14.55 3.93
N THR A 119 -20.49 -14.51 4.96
CA THR A 119 -21.76 -15.25 5.00
C THR A 119 -22.91 -14.27 4.90
N ASP A 120 -24.06 -14.71 4.38
CA ASP A 120 -25.27 -13.87 4.36
C ASP A 120 -25.62 -13.36 5.76
N GLU A 121 -25.52 -14.23 6.78
CA GLU A 121 -25.75 -13.85 8.17
C GLU A 121 -24.79 -12.75 8.65
N TYR A 122 -23.51 -12.81 8.26
CA TYR A 122 -22.55 -11.78 8.60
C TYR A 122 -22.87 -10.46 7.89
N LEU A 123 -23.16 -10.49 6.58
CA LEU A 123 -23.52 -9.29 5.81
C LEU A 123 -24.83 -8.66 6.34
N ASP A 124 -25.84 -9.48 6.67
CA ASP A 124 -27.07 -9.06 7.33
C ASP A 124 -26.79 -8.36 8.67
N SER A 125 -25.84 -8.89 9.45
CA SER A 125 -25.46 -8.32 10.75
C SER A 125 -24.81 -6.94 10.65
N LEU A 126 -24.14 -6.64 9.52
CA LEU A 126 -23.57 -5.33 9.22
C LEU A 126 -24.63 -4.32 8.76
N GLY A 127 -25.85 -4.79 8.49
CA GLY A 127 -26.89 -4.00 7.84
C GLY A 127 -26.60 -3.75 6.36
N ASP A 128 -25.70 -4.52 5.76
CA ASP A 128 -25.29 -4.33 4.38
C ASP A 128 -26.29 -5.01 3.44
N THR A 129 -27.16 -4.17 2.86
CA THR A 129 -28.22 -4.57 1.94
C THR A 129 -27.91 -4.24 0.48
N GLU A 130 -26.85 -3.47 0.22
CA GLU A 130 -26.51 -2.97 -1.12
C GLU A 130 -25.14 -3.48 -1.60
N TRP A 131 -24.17 -3.67 -0.70
CA TRP A 131 -22.79 -3.99 -1.02
C TRP A 131 -22.41 -5.41 -0.55
N ARG A 132 -22.96 -6.40 -1.25
CA ARG A 132 -22.67 -7.83 -1.03
C ARG A 132 -21.54 -8.31 -1.95
N GLU A 133 -20.38 -7.66 -1.84
CA GLU A 133 -19.22 -8.00 -2.66
C GLU A 133 -18.64 -9.39 -2.34
N ASP A 134 -17.95 -9.93 -3.34
CA ASP A 134 -17.26 -11.22 -3.31
C ASP A 134 -15.93 -11.18 -2.53
N LYS A 135 -15.50 -9.99 -2.11
CA LYS A 135 -14.27 -9.80 -1.33
C LYS A 135 -14.52 -10.07 0.16
N PRO A 136 -13.68 -10.90 0.81
CA PRO A 136 -13.75 -11.10 2.25
C PRO A 136 -13.63 -9.78 3.02
N LEU A 137 -14.61 -9.50 3.91
CA LEU A 137 -14.58 -8.32 4.79
C LEU A 137 -13.88 -8.60 6.12
N ARG A 138 -13.61 -9.88 6.41
CA ARG A 138 -12.92 -10.33 7.62
C ARG A 138 -11.54 -10.78 7.22
N THR A 139 -10.60 -9.85 7.30
CA THR A 139 -9.21 -10.04 6.88
C THR A 139 -8.25 -9.57 7.96
N SER A 140 -7.09 -10.21 8.04
CA SER A 140 -6.02 -9.83 8.96
C SER A 140 -4.68 -10.03 8.28
N MET A 141 -3.78 -9.05 8.42
CA MET A 141 -2.38 -9.18 8.03
C MET A 141 -1.53 -9.18 9.30
N VAL A 142 -0.72 -10.21 9.48
CA VAL A 142 0.04 -10.43 10.72
C VAL A 142 1.46 -10.89 10.42
N GLU A 143 2.41 -10.50 11.26
CA GLU A 143 3.79 -10.99 11.19
C GLU A 143 4.00 -12.15 12.17
N VAL A 144 4.76 -13.16 11.75
CA VAL A 144 5.18 -14.29 12.56
C VAL A 144 6.38 -13.90 13.42
N ALA A 145 6.21 -13.92 14.74
CA ALA A 145 7.30 -13.70 15.68
C ALA A 145 8.12 -14.99 15.95
N SER A 146 7.46 -16.15 15.95
CA SER A 146 8.11 -17.46 16.12
C SER A 146 7.15 -18.61 15.84
N VAL A 147 7.69 -19.77 15.44
CA VAL A 147 6.94 -21.01 15.22
C VAL A 147 7.40 -22.10 16.20
N GLN A 148 6.45 -22.74 16.90
CA GLN A 148 6.72 -23.85 17.81
C GLN A 148 5.69 -24.98 17.62
N GLY A 149 6.08 -26.03 16.89
CA GLY A 149 5.12 -27.04 16.43
C GLY A 149 4.01 -26.36 15.61
N GLY A 150 2.75 -26.74 15.82
CA GLY A 150 1.61 -26.07 15.20
C GLY A 150 1.26 -24.69 15.78
N THR A 151 1.97 -24.20 16.81
CA THR A 151 1.65 -22.89 17.41
C THR A 151 2.48 -21.80 16.75
N VAL A 152 1.81 -20.80 16.19
CA VAL A 152 2.45 -19.61 15.60
C VAL A 152 2.25 -18.45 16.55
N ARG A 153 3.35 -17.86 17.05
CA ARG A 153 3.28 -16.62 17.81
C ARG A 153 3.36 -15.44 16.84
N LEU A 154 2.42 -14.51 16.93
CA LEU A 154 2.38 -13.32 16.09
C LEU A 154 3.07 -12.11 16.75
N VAL A 155 3.41 -11.10 15.95
CA VAL A 155 3.86 -9.77 16.43
C VAL A 155 2.67 -8.87 16.75
N ASN A 156 1.59 -8.96 15.97
CA ASN A 156 0.32 -8.27 16.17
C ASN A 156 -0.86 -9.25 16.26
N GLY A 157 -1.92 -8.83 16.96
CA GLY A 157 -3.10 -9.68 17.19
C GLY A 157 -4.01 -9.75 15.97
N LEU A 158 -4.76 -10.84 15.86
CA LEU A 158 -5.76 -11.04 14.81
C LEU A 158 -6.85 -9.94 14.83
N ALA A 159 -7.21 -9.42 13.67
CA ALA A 159 -8.23 -8.36 13.57
C ALA A 159 -9.66 -8.85 13.85
N PHE A 160 -9.93 -10.14 13.62
CA PHE A 160 -11.24 -10.78 13.74
C PHE A 160 -11.13 -12.16 14.39
N ASP A 161 -12.29 -12.72 14.78
CA ASP A 161 -12.42 -14.14 15.03
C ASP A 161 -12.33 -14.92 13.71
N PHE A 162 -11.63 -16.05 13.73
CA PHE A 162 -11.43 -16.93 12.60
C PHE A 162 -11.76 -18.38 12.96
N ASP A 163 -12.40 -19.10 12.03
CA ASP A 163 -12.78 -20.49 12.19
C ASP A 163 -12.21 -21.38 11.07
N SER A 164 -12.66 -22.64 11.01
CA SER A 164 -12.22 -23.63 10.01
C SER A 164 -12.48 -23.25 8.53
N THR A 165 -13.27 -22.21 8.26
CA THR A 165 -13.52 -21.71 6.88
C THR A 165 -12.48 -20.67 6.44
N THR A 166 -11.57 -20.31 7.33
CA THR A 166 -10.50 -19.33 7.10
C THR A 166 -9.43 -19.87 6.15
N THR A 167 -9.00 -19.02 5.22
CA THR A 167 -7.81 -19.22 4.40
C THR A 167 -6.65 -18.44 5.02
N VAL A 168 -5.53 -19.12 5.30
CA VAL A 168 -4.28 -18.51 5.78
C VAL A 168 -3.24 -18.67 4.69
N ARG A 169 -2.66 -17.57 4.19
CA ARG A 169 -1.60 -17.61 3.18
C ARG A 169 -0.42 -16.77 3.62
N GLN A 170 0.79 -17.21 3.31
CA GLN A 170 1.94 -16.31 3.33
C GLN A 170 1.73 -15.23 2.26
N ILE A 171 1.99 -13.98 2.61
CA ILE A 171 1.97 -12.84 1.67
C ILE A 171 3.38 -12.30 1.57
N GLU A 172 3.90 -12.15 0.35
CA GLU A 172 5.18 -11.50 0.12
C GLU A 172 5.01 -9.99 0.28
N VAL A 173 5.94 -9.33 0.98
CA VAL A 173 5.82 -7.91 1.30
C VAL A 173 7.09 -7.15 1.01
N ALA A 174 6.95 -5.89 0.62
CA ALA A 174 8.06 -4.94 0.64
C ALA A 174 8.21 -4.35 2.05
N GLU A 175 9.41 -4.48 2.65
CA GLU A 175 9.66 -4.11 4.04
C GLU A 175 10.55 -2.88 4.20
N ASN A 176 10.35 -2.16 5.31
CA ASN A 176 11.25 -1.08 5.76
C ASN A 176 11.47 0.06 4.75
N VAL A 177 10.49 0.29 3.86
CA VAL A 177 10.55 1.35 2.85
C VAL A 177 10.28 2.72 3.48
N ARG A 178 11.10 3.72 3.14
CA ARG A 178 10.87 5.13 3.54
C ARG A 178 10.67 6.00 2.32
N LEU A 179 9.56 6.72 2.25
CA LEU A 179 9.23 7.59 1.14
C LEU A 179 8.77 8.95 1.67
N GLY A 180 9.35 10.04 1.18
CA GLY A 180 8.96 11.34 1.69
C GLY A 180 9.78 12.56 1.27
N GLY A 181 9.36 13.74 1.71
CA GLY A 181 10.11 14.99 1.53
C GLY A 181 9.95 15.62 0.16
N PHE A 182 8.77 15.55 -0.45
CA PHE A 182 8.52 16.11 -1.78
C PHE A 182 7.05 16.47 -1.99
N THR A 183 6.80 17.32 -2.99
CA THR A 183 5.47 17.59 -3.53
C THR A 183 5.28 16.80 -4.82
N VAL A 184 4.12 16.19 -5.02
CA VAL A 184 3.70 15.59 -6.30
C VAL A 184 2.62 16.47 -6.90
N ASN A 185 2.84 16.91 -8.14
CA ASN A 185 1.85 17.60 -8.94
C ASN A 185 1.40 16.70 -10.08
N SER A 186 0.12 16.36 -10.13
CA SER A 186 -0.40 15.45 -11.17
C SER A 186 -0.43 16.08 -12.57
N GLY A 187 -0.10 17.37 -12.69
CA GLY A 187 -0.13 18.11 -13.95
C GLY A 187 -1.56 18.32 -14.48
N LEU A 188 -2.55 18.18 -13.61
CA LEU A 188 -3.97 18.42 -13.86
C LEU A 188 -4.34 19.84 -13.44
N ALA A 189 -5.40 20.38 -14.05
CA ALA A 189 -5.96 21.66 -13.64
C ALA A 189 -6.59 21.55 -12.24
N ASP A 190 -6.68 22.69 -11.55
CA ASP A 190 -7.34 22.76 -10.25
C ASP A 190 -8.77 22.24 -10.34
N PRO A 191 -9.16 21.25 -9.52
CA PRO A 191 -10.49 20.68 -9.57
C PRO A 191 -11.51 21.66 -9.01
N ASP A 192 -12.71 21.70 -9.61
CA ASP A 192 -13.83 22.47 -9.07
C ASP A 192 -14.23 21.91 -7.71
N PRO A 193 -14.08 22.64 -6.59
CA PRO A 193 -14.39 22.12 -5.25
C PRO A 193 -15.86 21.74 -5.08
N ALA A 194 -16.78 22.25 -5.90
CA ALA A 194 -18.21 21.96 -5.82
C ALA A 194 -18.66 20.78 -6.70
N ASN A 195 -17.80 20.26 -7.58
CA ASN A 195 -18.17 19.19 -8.50
C ASN A 195 -17.84 17.80 -7.91
N PHE A 196 -18.84 16.98 -7.61
CA PHE A 196 -18.69 15.61 -7.07
C PHE A 196 -19.05 14.58 -8.15
N THR A 197 -18.32 14.63 -9.26
CA THR A 197 -18.48 13.69 -10.38
C THR A 197 -17.13 13.16 -10.81
N ASN A 198 -17.15 12.03 -11.51
CA ASN A 198 -16.01 11.57 -12.29
C ASN A 198 -16.01 12.35 -13.60
N VAL A 199 -14.86 12.96 -13.94
CA VAL A 199 -14.70 13.84 -15.10
C VAL A 199 -13.85 13.20 -16.19
N GLU A 200 -13.06 12.19 -15.85
CA GLU A 200 -12.16 11.49 -16.78
C GLU A 200 -12.05 10.00 -16.40
N ASP A 201 -12.52 9.12 -17.29
CA ASP A 201 -12.55 7.68 -17.04
C ASP A 201 -11.14 7.08 -16.89
N SER A 202 -10.13 7.65 -17.57
CA SER A 202 -8.76 7.18 -17.47
C SER A 202 -8.10 7.41 -16.11
N PHE A 203 -8.75 8.18 -15.23
CA PHE A 203 -8.32 8.40 -13.85
C PHE A 203 -9.13 7.62 -12.82
N ASP A 204 -10.00 6.70 -13.25
CA ASP A 204 -10.79 5.88 -12.34
C ASP A 204 -9.87 5.09 -11.39
N ARG A 205 -10.04 5.33 -10.08
CA ARG A 205 -9.26 4.75 -8.98
C ARG A 205 -7.74 4.94 -9.11
N SER A 206 -7.28 5.93 -9.87
CA SER A 206 -5.87 6.29 -9.97
C SER A 206 -5.33 6.77 -8.63
N ASN A 207 -4.14 6.30 -8.25
CA ASN A 207 -3.51 6.59 -6.96
C ASN A 207 -2.20 7.32 -7.21
N VAL A 208 -1.97 8.46 -6.55
CA VAL A 208 -0.69 9.17 -6.69
C VAL A 208 0.43 8.45 -5.95
N ILE A 209 0.16 8.02 -4.72
CA ILE A 209 1.05 7.16 -3.92
C ILE A 209 0.23 5.94 -3.47
N SER A 210 0.69 4.74 -3.79
CA SER A 210 0.05 3.50 -3.31
C SER A 210 1.02 2.64 -2.49
N THR A 211 0.47 1.93 -1.50
CA THR A 211 1.13 0.82 -0.83
C THR A 211 0.24 -0.40 -0.92
N SER A 212 0.81 -1.55 -1.31
CA SER A 212 0.13 -2.84 -1.32
C SER A 212 1.11 -3.95 -1.00
N ALA A 213 0.72 -4.88 -0.13
CA ALA A 213 1.60 -5.93 0.38
C ALA A 213 2.92 -5.31 0.90
N ALA A 214 2.79 -4.45 1.91
CA ALA A 214 3.93 -3.70 2.45
C ALA A 214 3.94 -3.74 3.98
N ALA A 215 5.13 -3.77 4.57
CA ALA A 215 5.30 -3.75 6.02
C ALA A 215 6.37 -2.73 6.44
N TYR A 216 6.24 -2.21 7.66
CA TYR A 216 7.21 -1.28 8.25
C TYR A 216 7.52 -0.05 7.37
N THR A 217 6.54 0.36 6.57
CA THR A 217 6.67 1.48 5.64
C THR A 217 6.52 2.80 6.38
N LYS A 218 7.32 3.79 5.98
CA LYS A 218 7.23 5.16 6.50
C LYS A 218 7.00 6.16 5.38
N LEU A 219 5.88 6.86 5.45
CA LEU A 219 5.53 7.98 4.59
C LEU A 219 5.61 9.29 5.38
N PHE A 220 6.33 10.28 4.86
CA PHE A 220 6.52 11.55 5.57
C PHE A 220 6.67 12.76 4.65
N ASP A 221 6.09 13.90 5.02
CA ASP A 221 6.29 15.17 4.31
C ASP A 221 6.04 15.06 2.80
N ILE A 222 4.84 14.58 2.45
CA ILE A 222 4.39 14.43 1.07
C ILE A 222 3.15 15.29 0.86
N ASP A 223 3.24 16.23 -0.07
CA ASP A 223 2.10 17.02 -0.53
C ASP A 223 1.68 16.56 -1.92
N VAL A 224 0.43 16.17 -2.09
CA VAL A 224 -0.14 15.84 -3.40
C VAL A 224 -1.05 16.97 -3.85
N GLN A 225 -0.83 17.46 -5.07
CA GLN A 225 -1.57 18.55 -5.67
C GLN A 225 -2.38 18.02 -6.87
N ASN A 226 -3.68 18.26 -6.83
CA ASN A 226 -4.65 17.90 -7.87
C ASN A 226 -4.57 16.41 -8.23
N ALA A 227 -4.85 15.51 -7.28
CA ALA A 227 -4.81 14.08 -7.53
C ALA A 227 -5.72 13.70 -8.73
N PRO A 228 -5.38 12.70 -9.56
CA PRO A 228 -6.26 12.23 -10.62
C PRO A 228 -7.56 11.65 -10.04
N SER A 229 -7.42 10.90 -8.95
CA SER A 229 -8.54 10.41 -8.14
C SER A 229 -8.16 10.36 -6.67
N ASN A 230 -7.19 9.54 -6.28
CA ASN A 230 -6.79 9.34 -4.90
C ASN A 230 -5.36 9.85 -4.68
N GLY A 231 -5.12 10.58 -3.59
CA GLY A 231 -3.77 11.01 -3.23
C GLY A 231 -2.93 9.86 -2.65
N PHE A 232 -3.47 9.15 -1.66
CA PHE A 232 -2.83 8.02 -1.01
C PHE A 232 -3.78 6.84 -0.91
N THR A 233 -3.29 5.65 -1.24
CA THR A 233 -4.05 4.40 -1.06
C THR A 233 -3.20 3.36 -0.36
N PHE A 234 -3.72 2.79 0.72
CA PHE A 234 -3.05 1.77 1.51
C PHE A 234 -3.90 0.49 1.48
N ALA A 235 -3.44 -0.50 0.75
CA ALA A 235 -4.01 -1.84 0.70
C ALA A 235 -3.04 -2.81 1.37
N GLN A 236 -3.54 -3.83 2.07
CA GLN A 236 -2.72 -4.94 2.60
C GLN A 236 -1.37 -4.48 3.18
N THR A 237 -1.42 -3.45 4.02
CA THR A 237 -0.25 -2.77 4.57
C THR A 237 -0.32 -2.82 6.08
N VAL A 238 0.76 -3.23 6.75
CA VAL A 238 0.85 -3.32 8.21
C VAL A 238 2.06 -2.54 8.73
N PHE A 239 1.97 -2.04 9.96
CA PHE A 239 3.03 -1.24 10.59
C PHE A 239 3.43 0.02 9.79
N LEU A 240 2.45 0.67 9.15
CA LEU A 240 2.64 1.93 8.43
C LEU A 240 2.76 3.11 9.41
N GLU A 241 3.82 3.90 9.26
CA GLU A 241 3.95 5.23 9.84
C GLU A 241 3.68 6.30 8.77
N ALA A 242 2.57 7.02 8.88
CA ALA A 242 2.25 8.14 8.00
C ALA A 242 2.22 9.45 8.80
N SER A 243 2.95 10.47 8.34
CA SER A 243 3.00 11.77 9.03
C SER A 243 3.17 12.92 8.04
N ASN A 244 2.51 14.05 8.29
CA ASN A 244 2.58 15.24 7.43
C ASN A 244 2.32 14.89 5.95
N LEU A 245 1.22 14.16 5.70
CA LEU A 245 0.72 13.91 4.36
C LEU A 245 -0.42 14.89 4.08
N SER A 246 -0.42 15.50 2.90
CA SER A 246 -1.51 16.35 2.45
C SER A 246 -1.93 16.00 1.03
N VAL A 247 -3.22 16.15 0.74
CA VAL A 247 -3.74 16.12 -0.63
C VAL A 247 -4.63 17.35 -0.79
N GLU A 248 -4.38 18.11 -1.85
CA GLU A 248 -5.18 19.26 -2.21
C GLU A 248 -5.87 18.97 -3.54
N GLY A 249 -7.15 18.62 -3.44
CA GLY A 249 -8.01 18.40 -4.59
C GLY A 249 -7.82 17.05 -5.28
N ALA A 250 -8.91 16.61 -5.92
CA ALA A 250 -8.93 15.48 -6.83
C ALA A 250 -9.78 15.81 -8.06
N ALA A 251 -9.37 15.33 -9.24
CA ALA A 251 -10.10 15.53 -10.50
C ALA A 251 -11.39 14.69 -10.52
N ASN A 252 -11.27 13.37 -10.30
CA ASN A 252 -12.43 12.50 -10.11
C ASN A 252 -12.89 12.52 -8.65
N LYS A 253 -14.17 12.84 -8.42
CA LYS A 253 -14.80 12.90 -7.08
C LYS A 253 -16.20 12.28 -7.05
N GLY A 254 -16.50 11.45 -8.03
CA GLY A 254 -17.79 10.80 -8.18
C GLY A 254 -17.89 9.51 -7.36
N ASP A 255 -18.62 8.55 -7.91
CA ASP A 255 -18.80 7.23 -7.33
C ASP A 255 -17.58 6.31 -7.54
N GLY A 256 -17.69 5.08 -7.02
CA GLY A 256 -16.76 4.00 -7.34
C GLY A 256 -15.46 3.98 -6.55
N GLY A 257 -15.30 4.81 -5.52
CA GLY A 257 -14.07 4.91 -4.73
C GLY A 257 -13.06 5.91 -5.30
N ASN A 258 -13.59 7.00 -5.87
CA ASN A 258 -12.80 8.11 -6.39
C ASN A 258 -12.82 9.31 -5.45
N GLY A 259 -11.77 10.14 -5.54
CA GLY A 259 -11.76 11.47 -4.93
C GLY A 259 -11.33 11.50 -3.49
N TYR A 260 -10.58 10.51 -3.03
CA TYR A 260 -9.98 10.51 -1.70
C TYR A 260 -8.75 11.44 -1.70
N ALA A 261 -9.03 12.72 -1.42
CA ALA A 261 -8.08 13.78 -1.12
C ALA A 261 -8.16 14.16 0.36
#